data_AF-A0A1C5EMH5-F1
#
_entry.id   AF-A0A1C5EMH5-F1
#
_cell.length_a   1.000
_cell.length_b   1.000
_cell.length_c   1.000
_cell.angle_alpha   90.00
_cell.angle_beta   90.00
_cell.angle_gamma   90.00
#
_symmetry.space_group_name_H-M   'P 1'
#
loop_
_entity.id
_entity.type
_entity.pdbx_description
1 polymer ?
#
loop_
_entity_poly.entity_id
_entity_poly.type
_entity_poly.pdbx_seq_one_letter_code
_entity_poly.pdbx_strand_id
1 'polypeptide(L)'
;MYDRTVLGTRLMPEMRKRQDYALWLSIMRDGADARGLPEPLAVYRSHRAGSLSSNKLSLVRYNWELYREHEGLSVPRSMRALAGAAWQSLRNSRI
;
A
#
# COMPACT_ATOMS: atom_id res chain seq x y z
N MET A 1 1.40 11.71 -2.52
CA MET A 1 1.08 12.58 -3.68
C MET A 1 2.33 12.65 -4.56
N TYR A 2 2.21 12.79 -5.88
CA TYR A 2 3.35 12.81 -6.78
C TYR A 2 3.18 13.88 -7.86
N ASP A 3 4.29 14.36 -8.40
CA ASP A 3 4.29 15.38 -9.46
C ASP A 3 4.08 14.74 -10.84
N ARG A 4 2.95 15.06 -11.48
CA ARG A 4 2.58 14.55 -12.80
C ARG A 4 3.40 15.17 -13.94
N THR A 5 3.98 16.35 -13.72
CA THR A 5 4.87 16.98 -14.71
C THR A 5 6.20 16.24 -14.80
N VAL A 6 6.63 15.61 -13.70
CA VAL A 6 7.87 14.83 -13.61
C VAL A 6 7.64 13.36 -13.94
N LEU A 7 6.60 12.72 -13.36
CA LEU A 7 6.38 11.26 -13.45
C LEU A 7 5.32 10.84 -14.47
N GLY A 8 4.74 11.81 -15.19
CA GLY A 8 3.63 11.60 -16.12
C GLY A 8 2.32 11.26 -15.41
N THR A 9 1.28 10.98 -16.18
CA THR A 9 0.00 10.54 -15.59
C THR A 9 0.02 9.04 -15.40
N ARG A 10 -0.01 8.60 -14.13
CA ARG A 10 -0.11 7.19 -13.75
C ARG A 10 -1.54 6.86 -13.33
N LEU A 11 -2.13 5.90 -14.03
CA LEU A 11 -3.47 5.39 -13.72
C LEU A 11 -3.37 4.29 -12.66
N MET A 12 -4.38 4.24 -11.79
CA MET A 12 -4.50 3.16 -10.84
C MET A 12 -4.82 1.85 -11.57
N PRO A 13 -4.22 0.73 -11.15
CA PRO A 13 -4.53 -0.56 -11.75
C PRO A 13 -5.94 -0.99 -11.38
N GLU A 14 -6.57 -1.76 -12.27
CA GLU A 14 -7.89 -2.33 -12.04
C GLU A 14 -7.79 -3.46 -11.01
N MET A 15 -7.99 -3.12 -9.74
CA MET A 15 -7.91 -4.06 -8.61
C MET A 15 -9.01 -3.77 -7.62
N ARG A 16 -9.55 -4.80 -6.95
CA ARG A 16 -10.64 -4.60 -5.98
C ARG A 16 -10.23 -3.77 -4.75
N LYS A 17 -8.98 -3.93 -4.29
CA LYS A 17 -8.37 -3.17 -3.19
C LYS A 17 -6.89 -2.96 -3.48
N ARG A 18 -6.23 -2.06 -2.74
CA ARG A 18 -4.79 -1.76 -2.84
C ARG A 18 -4.35 -1.12 -4.15
N GLN A 19 -5.28 -0.51 -4.89
CA GLN A 19 -4.98 0.25 -6.10
C GLN A 19 -3.97 1.38 -5.85
N ASP A 20 -4.14 2.08 -4.72
CA ASP A 20 -3.24 3.12 -4.25
C ASP A 20 -1.84 2.58 -3.95
N TYR A 21 -1.76 1.45 -3.25
CA TYR A 21 -0.49 0.82 -2.92
C TYR A 21 0.24 0.33 -4.17
N ALA A 22 -0.48 -0.33 -5.08
CA ALA A 22 0.04 -0.78 -6.38
C ALA A 22 0.58 0.39 -7.21
N LEU A 23 -0.15 1.52 -7.25
CA LEU A 23 0.30 2.74 -7.91
C LEU A 23 1.65 3.22 -7.35
N TRP A 24 1.81 3.26 -6.03
CA TRP A 24 3.07 3.67 -5.41
C TRP A 24 4.21 2.71 -5.69
N LEU A 25 3.97 1.40 -5.63
CA LEU A 25 4.98 0.39 -5.97
C LEU A 25 5.45 0.53 -7.43
N SER A 26 4.51 0.74 -8.36
CA SER A 26 4.80 0.99 -9.76
C SER A 26 5.70 2.21 -9.97
N ILE A 27 5.37 3.34 -9.30
CA ILE A 27 6.19 4.56 -9.36
C ILE A 27 7.60 4.33 -8.82
N MET A 28 7.73 3.65 -7.67
CA MET A 28 9.04 3.38 -7.06
C MET A 28 9.87 2.38 -7.86
N ARG A 29 9.23 1.39 -8.49
CA ARG A 29 9.90 0.42 -9.36
C ARG A 29 10.53 1.08 -10.58
N ASP A 30 9.94 2.16 -11.07
CA ASP A 30 10.47 2.96 -12.18
C ASP A 30 11.65 3.87 -11.76
N GLY A 31 12.13 3.74 -10.51
CA GLY A 31 13.31 4.44 -10.00
C GLY A 31 13.02 5.79 -9.34
N ALA A 32 11.75 6.10 -9.06
CA ALA A 32 11.40 7.33 -8.35
C ALA A 32 11.64 7.21 -6.84
N ASP A 33 12.31 8.22 -6.27
CA ASP A 33 12.56 8.29 -4.83
C ASP A 33 11.32 8.77 -4.06
N ALA A 34 10.96 8.03 -3.01
CA ALA A 34 9.96 8.46 -2.04
C ALA A 34 10.62 9.24 -0.88
N ARG A 35 10.16 10.47 -0.64
CA ARG A 35 10.63 11.32 0.48
C ARG A 35 9.50 11.55 1.48
N GLY A 36 9.79 11.33 2.75
CA GLY A 36 8.86 11.64 3.84
C GLY A 36 8.81 13.15 4.11
N LEU A 37 7.62 13.67 4.36
CA LEU A 37 7.43 15.04 4.84
C LEU A 37 7.04 15.00 6.33
N PRO A 38 7.73 15.74 7.21
CA PRO A 38 7.41 15.76 8.64
C PRO A 38 6.19 16.64 8.97
N GLU A 39 5.50 17.20 7.98
CA GLU A 39 4.37 18.09 8.14
C GLU A 39 3.02 17.38 7.87
N PRO A 40 2.01 17.55 8.73
CA PRO A 40 0.68 16.99 8.52
C PRO A 40 -0.08 17.79 7.44
N LEU A 41 -0.01 17.33 6.20
CA LEU A 41 -0.72 17.96 5.06
C LEU A 41 -2.14 17.42 4.83
N ALA A 42 -2.54 16.35 5.52
CA ALA A 42 -3.84 15.71 5.34
C ALA A 42 -4.41 15.19 6.66
N VAL A 43 -5.71 15.42 6.87
CA VAL A 43 -6.46 14.86 8.00
C VAL A 43 -7.31 13.70 7.50
N TYR A 44 -7.03 12.50 8.01
CA TYR A 44 -7.83 11.31 7.71
C TYR A 44 -8.96 11.16 8.71
N ARG A 45 -10.16 10.80 8.22
CA ARG A 45 -11.29 10.41 9.08
C ARG A 45 -11.16 8.94 9.43
N SER A 46 -10.86 8.63 10.68
CA SER A 46 -10.90 7.27 11.22
C SER A 46 -12.27 6.98 11.83
N HIS A 47 -12.64 5.70 11.99
CA HIS A 47 -13.87 5.23 12.68
C HIS A 47 -15.23 5.48 12.00
N ARG A 48 -15.50 4.80 10.88
CA ARG A 48 -16.89 4.34 10.59
C ARG A 48 -17.00 2.84 10.88
N ALA A 49 -18.01 2.45 11.65
CA ALA A 49 -18.40 1.05 11.80
C ALA A 49 -18.68 0.45 10.41
N GLY A 50 -18.03 -0.67 10.07
CA GLY A 50 -18.07 -1.26 8.72
C GLY A 50 -17.06 -0.68 7.72
N SER A 51 -16.13 0.19 8.14
CA SER A 51 -15.05 0.66 7.27
C SER A 51 -14.21 -0.48 6.70
N LEU A 52 -13.76 -0.33 5.45
CA LEU A 52 -13.07 -1.34 4.65
C LEU A 52 -11.77 -1.86 5.30
N SER A 53 -11.24 -1.12 6.27
CA SER A 53 -10.01 -1.38 7.04
C SER A 53 -10.26 -2.04 8.39
N SER A 54 -11.51 -2.23 8.82
CA SER A 54 -11.85 -2.82 10.13
C SER A 54 -11.44 -4.29 10.24
N ASN A 55 -11.50 -5.05 9.13
CA ASN A 55 -11.10 -6.46 9.10
C ASN A 55 -9.65 -6.62 8.62
N LYS A 56 -8.72 -6.62 9.57
CA LYS A 56 -7.27 -6.78 9.35
C LYS A 56 -6.89 -8.12 8.70
N LEU A 57 -7.64 -9.20 8.93
CA LEU A 57 -7.40 -10.48 8.26
C LEU A 57 -7.68 -10.39 6.76
N SER A 58 -8.75 -9.68 6.36
CA SER A 58 -9.06 -9.52 4.94
C SER A 58 -7.93 -8.81 4.17
N LEU A 59 -7.19 -7.91 4.84
CA LEU A 59 -6.08 -7.16 4.24
C LEU A 59 -4.88 -8.04 3.87
N VAL A 60 -4.66 -9.14 4.59
CA VAL A 60 -3.56 -10.08 4.33
C VAL A 60 -3.72 -10.70 2.95
N ARG A 61 -4.94 -11.16 2.63
CA ARG A 61 -5.26 -11.74 1.31
C ARG A 61 -4.97 -10.74 0.18
N TYR A 62 -5.46 -9.51 0.28
CA TYR A 62 -5.24 -8.51 -0.77
C TYR A 62 -3.78 -8.09 -0.91
N ASN A 63 -3.01 -8.07 0.18
CA ASN A 63 -1.57 -7.83 0.10
C ASN A 63 -0.84 -9.00 -0.59
N TRP A 64 -1.25 -10.23 -0.31
CA TRP A 64 -0.68 -11.41 -0.99
C TRP A 64 -0.95 -11.39 -2.49
N GLU A 65 -2.19 -11.12 -2.89
CA GLU A 65 -2.61 -10.97 -4.28
C GLU A 65 -1.81 -9.85 -4.98
N LEU A 66 -1.69 -8.68 -4.35
CA LEU A 66 -0.84 -7.59 -4.84
C LEU A 66 0.61 -8.04 -5.09
N TYR A 67 1.23 -8.73 -4.13
CA TYR A 67 2.63 -9.13 -4.26
C TYR A 67 2.85 -10.23 -5.31
N ARG A 68 1.95 -11.21 -5.38
CA ARG A 68 2.12 -12.39 -6.23
C ARG A 68 1.59 -12.19 -7.65
N GLU A 69 0.42 -11.57 -7.77
CA GLU A 69 -0.30 -11.45 -9.04
C GLU A 69 0.00 -10.11 -9.73
N HIS A 70 0.03 -9.01 -8.98
CA HIS A 70 0.28 -7.70 -9.58
C HIS A 70 1.77 -7.36 -9.71
N GLU A 71 2.56 -7.55 -8.64
CA GLU A 71 3.99 -7.24 -8.64
C GLU A 71 4.88 -8.41 -9.08
N GLY A 72 4.31 -9.62 -9.24
CA GLY A 72 5.05 -10.80 -9.70
C GLY A 72 6.20 -11.24 -8.78
N LEU A 73 6.21 -10.84 -7.51
CA LEU A 73 7.27 -11.17 -6.56
C LEU A 73 7.31 -12.67 -6.31
N SER A 74 8.53 -13.25 -6.21
CA SER A 74 8.69 -14.65 -5.81
C SER A 74 8.08 -14.94 -4.43
N VAL A 75 7.73 -16.20 -4.16
CA VAL A 75 7.11 -16.63 -2.88
C VAL A 75 7.92 -16.16 -1.66
N PRO A 76 9.26 -16.34 -1.59
CA PRO A 76 10.03 -15.88 -0.43
C PRO A 76 9.98 -14.37 -0.23
N ARG A 77 10.03 -13.59 -1.33
CA ARG A 77 9.95 -12.12 -1.27
C ARG A 77 8.57 -11.66 -0.81
N SER A 78 7.52 -12.29 -1.32
CA SER A 78 6.13 -12.01 -0.94
C SER A 78 5.87 -12.30 0.53
N MET A 79 6.38 -13.42 1.05
CA MET A 79 6.28 -13.77 2.47
C MET A 79 6.97 -12.74 3.36
N ARG A 80 8.19 -12.32 3.01
CA ARG A 80 8.93 -11.30 3.78
C ARG A 80 8.19 -9.95 3.80
N ALA A 81 7.69 -9.51 2.65
CA ALA A 81 6.91 -8.27 2.55
C ALA A 81 5.60 -8.33 3.34
N LEU A 82 4.90 -9.47 3.30
CA LEU A 82 3.68 -9.69 4.05
C LEU A 82 3.94 -9.72 5.56
N ALA A 83 5.00 -10.39 6.00
CA ALA A 83 5.41 -10.44 7.41
C ALA A 83 5.73 -9.03 7.95
N GLY A 84 6.46 -8.21 7.18
CA GLY A 84 6.74 -6.82 7.55
C GLY A 84 5.47 -5.97 7.65
N ALA A 85 4.55 -6.12 6.70
CA ALA A 85 3.25 -5.42 6.72
C ALA A 85 2.39 -5.84 7.92
N ALA A 86 2.36 -7.14 8.25
CA ALA A 86 1.66 -7.67 9.42
C ALA A 86 2.27 -7.13 10.73
N TRP A 87 3.59 -7.16 10.86
CA TRP A 87 4.30 -6.61 12.02
C TRP A 87 3.98 -5.13 12.25
N GLN A 88 4.06 -4.31 11.19
CA GLN A 88 3.74 -2.89 11.26
C GLN A 88 2.29 -2.63 11.65
N SER A 89 1.36 -3.43 11.11
CA SER A 89 -0.07 -3.35 11.45
C SER A 89 -0.32 -3.68 12.93
N LEU A 90 0.33 -4.71 13.46
CA LEU A 90 0.24 -5.07 14.88
C LEU A 90 0.81 -3.97 15.78
N ARG A 91 1.96 -3.39 15.43
CA ARG A 91 2.57 -2.29 16.18
C ARG A 91 1.66 -1.07 16.27
N ASN A 92 1.06 -0.67 15.14
CA ASN A 92 0.18 0.50 15.06
C ASN A 92 -1.22 0.26 15.65
N SER A 93 -1.55 -0.99 16.01
CA SER A 93 -2.82 -1.35 16.64
C SER A 93 -2.81 -1.21 18.17
N ARG A 94 -1.65 -0.88 18.76
CA ARG A 94 -1.46 -0.69 20.21
C ARG A 94 -1.46 0.79 20.63
N ILE A 95 -1.92 1.68 19.75
CA ILE A 95 -2.12 3.10 20.01
C ILE A 95 -3.61 3.41 19.85
#